data_AF-A0A180FIL8-F1
#
_entry.id   AF-A0A180FIL8-F1
#
_cell.length_a   1.000
_cell.length_b   1.000
_cell.length_c   1.000
_cell.angle_alpha   90.00
_cell.angle_beta   90.00
_cell.angle_gamma   90.00
#
_symmetry.space_group_name_H-M   'P 1'
#
loop_
_entity.id
_entity.type
_entity.pdbx_description
1 polymer ?
#
loop_
_entity_poly.entity_id
_entity_poly.type
_entity_poly.pdbx_seq_one_letter_code
_entity_poly.pdbx_strand_id
1 'polypeptide(L)'
;MKGQEISAPHEAKRNVGLKQGYINKVLKERYKLQTMAYNAIYIIQSSFQDFLACIIFNPTFRFAACGAEIFHPFGTSAPQLLIPQDE
;
A
#
# COMPACT_ATOMS: atom_id res chain seq x y z
N MET A 1 53.25 42.96 10.45
CA MET A 1 52.60 42.44 9.22
C MET A 1 51.12 42.32 9.50
N LYS A 2 50.25 42.99 8.73
CA LYS A 2 48.80 42.93 8.91
C LYS A 2 48.26 41.87 7.94
N GLY A 3 47.82 40.73 8.47
CA GLY A 3 47.30 39.62 7.68
C GLY A 3 46.01 40.02 6.97
N GLN A 4 45.89 39.64 5.71
CA GLN A 4 44.72 39.91 4.87
C GLN A 4 43.64 38.87 5.18
N GLU A 5 42.51 39.30 5.78
CA GLU A 5 41.35 38.44 6.00
C GLU A 5 40.69 38.12 4.65
N ILE A 6 40.77 36.85 4.26
CA ILE A 6 40.08 36.30 3.09
C ILE A 6 38.57 36.25 3.41
N SER A 7 37.85 37.26 2.95
CA SER A 7 36.39 37.31 2.97
C SER A 7 35.81 36.31 1.96
N ALA A 8 35.53 35.09 2.41
CA ALA A 8 34.77 34.10 1.65
C ALA A 8 33.39 33.70 2.26
N PRO A 9 32.62 34.57 2.96
CA PRO A 9 31.30 34.16 3.49
C PRO A 9 30.20 34.08 2.41
N HIS A 10 30.39 34.74 1.25
CA HIS A 10 29.33 34.86 0.25
C HIS A 10 29.15 33.59 -0.59
N GLU A 11 30.22 32.84 -0.83
CA GLU A 11 30.20 31.63 -1.66
C GLU A 11 29.58 30.43 -0.94
N ALA A 12 29.75 30.35 0.39
CA ALA A 12 29.16 29.32 1.25
C ALA A 12 27.66 29.51 1.56
N LYS A 13 27.07 30.67 1.24
CA LYS A 13 25.62 30.91 1.38
C LYS A 13 24.83 30.53 0.13
N ARG A 14 25.42 30.72 -1.07
CA ARG A 14 24.74 30.49 -2.36
C ARG A 14 24.53 29.01 -2.69
N ASN A 15 25.50 28.16 -2.35
CA ASN A 15 25.42 26.70 -2.46
C ASN A 15 24.40 26.08 -1.48
N VAL A 16 24.27 26.61 -0.26
CA VAL A 16 23.23 26.19 0.70
C VAL A 16 21.83 26.55 0.16
N GLY A 17 21.64 27.76 -0.37
CA GLY A 17 20.37 28.18 -0.96
C GLY A 17 19.94 27.32 -2.16
N LEU A 18 20.87 26.99 -3.07
CA LEU A 18 20.61 26.09 -4.19
C LEU A 18 20.21 24.69 -3.74
N LYS A 19 20.92 24.13 -2.75
CA LYS A 19 20.61 22.80 -2.19
C LYS A 19 19.24 22.79 -1.51
N GLN A 20 18.90 23.85 -0.79
CA GLN A 20 17.59 24.01 -0.15
C GLN A 20 16.44 24.10 -1.19
N GLY A 21 16.64 24.86 -2.28
CA GLY A 21 15.66 24.97 -3.35
C GLY A 21 15.37 23.62 -4.02
N TYR A 22 16.41 22.83 -4.28
CA TYR A 22 16.28 21.48 -4.82
C TYR A 22 15.53 20.54 -3.85
N ILE A 23 15.90 20.53 -2.57
CA ILE A 23 15.25 19.70 -1.54
C ILE A 23 13.75 20.05 -1.42
N ASN A 24 13.41 21.35 -1.40
CA ASN A 24 12.03 21.79 -1.32
C ASN A 24 11.20 21.34 -2.53
N LYS A 25 11.79 21.35 -3.74
CA LYS A 25 11.12 20.85 -4.94
C LYS A 25 10.86 19.35 -4.86
N VAL A 26 11.85 18.56 -4.46
CA VAL A 26 11.71 17.11 -4.29
C VAL A 26 10.67 16.78 -3.22
N LEU A 27 10.69 17.48 -2.08
CA LEU A 27 9.74 17.28 -1.00
C LEU A 27 8.30 17.56 -1.43
N LYS A 28 8.08 18.65 -2.20
CA LYS A 28 6.78 19.01 -2.73
C LYS A 28 6.19 17.93 -3.64
N GLU A 29 7.01 17.39 -4.55
CA GLU A 29 6.58 16.31 -5.44
C GLU A 29 6.26 15.02 -4.65
N ARG A 30 7.09 14.68 -3.65
CA ARG A 30 6.82 13.52 -2.78
C ARG A 30 5.53 13.66 -1.99
N TYR A 31 5.27 14.84 -1.44
CA TYR A 31 4.05 15.12 -0.68
C TYR A 31 2.79 14.98 -1.56
N LYS A 32 2.86 15.42 -2.82
CA LYS A 32 1.77 15.28 -3.79
C LYS A 32 1.49 13.80 -4.10
N LEU A 33 2.53 13.02 -4.37
CA LEU A 33 2.40 11.58 -4.63
C LEU A 33 1.83 10.84 -3.41
N GLN A 34 2.32 11.17 -2.21
CA GLN A 34 1.82 10.59 -0.97
C GLN A 34 0.34 10.90 -0.74
N THR A 35 -0.08 12.14 -1.00
CA THR A 35 -1.50 12.54 -0.91
C THR A 35 -2.37 11.76 -1.90
N MET A 36 -1.91 11.61 -3.15
CA MET A 36 -2.65 10.83 -4.16
C MET A 36 -2.77 9.36 -3.76
N ALA A 37 -1.69 8.75 -3.28
CA ALA A 37 -1.69 7.36 -2.83
C ALA A 37 -2.66 7.16 -1.64
N TYR A 38 -2.64 8.07 -0.66
CA TYR A 38 -3.56 8.03 0.47
C TYR A 38 -5.03 8.10 0.01
N ASN A 39 -5.35 9.06 -0.87
CA ASN A 39 -6.71 9.21 -1.38
C ASN A 39 -7.16 7.98 -2.19
N ALA A 40 -6.28 7.39 -3.01
CA ALA A 40 -6.59 6.19 -3.76
C ALA A 40 -6.89 4.99 -2.84
N ILE A 41 -6.05 4.78 -1.81
CA ILE A 41 -6.27 3.73 -0.81
C ILE A 41 -7.58 3.97 -0.06
N TYR A 42 -7.85 5.22 0.34
CA TYR A 42 -9.08 5.58 1.03
C TYR A 42 -10.31 5.29 0.17
N ILE A 43 -10.30 5.67 -1.12
CA ILE A 43 -11.39 5.39 -2.05
C ILE A 43 -11.60 3.88 -2.17
N ILE A 44 -10.56 3.10 -2.43
CA ILE A 44 -10.66 1.63 -2.54
C ILE A 44 -11.20 1.03 -1.24
N GLN A 45 -10.68 1.42 -0.08
CA GLN A 45 -11.21 0.92 1.18
C GLN A 45 -12.67 1.30 1.38
N SER A 46 -13.05 2.54 1.09
CA SER A 46 -14.42 3.04 1.25
C SER A 46 -15.42 2.36 0.31
N SER A 47 -15.05 2.08 -0.94
CA SER A 47 -15.93 1.45 -1.91
C SER A 47 -16.08 -0.05 -1.70
N PHE A 48 -15.11 -0.68 -1.05
CA PHE A 48 -15.08 -2.11 -0.80
C PHE A 48 -15.17 -2.46 0.69
N GLN A 49 -15.70 -1.56 1.55
CA GLN A 49 -15.76 -1.79 3.01
C GLN A 49 -16.45 -3.10 3.35
N ASP A 50 -17.67 -3.31 2.85
CA ASP A 50 -18.47 -4.51 3.14
C ASP A 50 -17.82 -5.77 2.56
N PHE A 51 -17.25 -5.66 1.37
CA PHE A 51 -16.54 -6.76 0.71
C PHE A 51 -15.28 -7.18 1.48
N LEU A 52 -14.45 -6.20 1.88
CA LEU A 52 -13.25 -6.44 2.68
C LEU A 52 -13.61 -6.94 4.08
N ALA A 53 -14.68 -6.41 4.70
CA ALA A 53 -15.18 -6.91 5.98
C ALA A 53 -15.58 -8.38 5.87
N CYS A 54 -16.35 -8.77 4.85
CA CYS A 54 -16.72 -10.15 4.61
C CYS A 54 -15.51 -11.08 4.41
N ILE A 55 -14.51 -10.66 3.64
CA ILE A 55 -13.26 -11.43 3.46
C ILE A 55 -12.48 -11.59 4.77
N ILE A 56 -12.37 -10.52 5.57
CA ILE A 56 -11.60 -10.52 6.82
C ILE A 56 -12.30 -11.37 7.89
N PHE A 57 -13.62 -11.24 8.04
CA PHE A 57 -14.37 -11.92 9.09
C PHE A 57 -14.78 -13.35 8.73
N ASN A 58 -14.84 -13.71 7.44
CA ASN A 58 -15.17 -15.06 7.01
C ASN A 58 -14.14 -15.59 5.98
N PRO A 59 -13.02 -16.19 6.44
CA PRO A 59 -12.00 -16.75 5.55
C PRO A 59 -12.48 -17.95 4.70
N THR A 60 -13.72 -18.40 4.91
CA THR A 60 -14.40 -19.45 4.13
C THR A 60 -14.96 -18.91 2.81
N PHE A 61 -15.17 -17.59 2.70
CA PHE A 61 -15.79 -16.98 1.53
C PHE A 61 -14.73 -16.66 0.47
N ARG A 62 -14.53 -17.58 -0.49
CA ARG A 62 -13.63 -17.36 -1.63
C ARG A 62 -14.44 -17.01 -2.86
N PHE A 63 -14.07 -15.93 -3.54
CA PHE A 63 -14.61 -15.60 -4.85
C PHE A 63 -13.72 -16.25 -5.92
N ALA A 64 -14.29 -17.07 -6.80
CA ALA A 64 -13.56 -17.57 -7.97
C ALA A 64 -13.25 -16.40 -8.92
N ALA A 65 -12.14 -16.46 -9.66
CA ALA A 65 -11.79 -15.45 -10.66
C ALA A 65 -12.89 -15.23 -11.73
N CYS A 66 -13.81 -16.18 -11.89
CA CYS A 66 -14.95 -16.11 -12.79
C CYS A 66 -16.20 -15.38 -12.22
N GLY A 67 -16.17 -14.91 -10.99
CA GLY A 67 -17.33 -14.24 -10.39
C GLY A 67 -18.23 -15.13 -9.53
N ALA A 68 -17.91 -16.42 -9.39
CA ALA A 68 -18.72 -17.38 -8.65
C ALA A 68 -18.30 -17.42 -7.17
N GLU A 69 -19.30 -17.37 -6.27
CA GLU A 69 -19.10 -17.59 -4.84
C GLU A 69 -18.75 -19.07 -4.58
N ILE A 70 -17.56 -19.32 -4.01
CA ILE A 70 -17.16 -20.65 -3.56
C ILE A 70 -17.55 -20.76 -2.09
N PHE A 71 -18.78 -21.21 -1.83
CA PHE A 71 -19.20 -21.61 -0.49
C PHE A 71 -18.74 -23.06 -0.26
N HIS A 72 -17.53 -23.24 0.28
CA HIS A 72 -17.08 -24.55 0.74
C HIS A 72 -16.68 -24.46 2.21
N PRO A 73 -17.48 -25.01 3.15
CA PRO A 73 -17.04 -25.12 4.53
C PRO A 73 -15.79 -25.99 4.58
N PHE A 74 -14.70 -25.45 5.12
CA PHE A 74 -13.53 -26.25 5.46
C PHE A 74 -13.98 -27.37 6.42
N GLY A 75 -13.92 -28.63 5.96
CA GLY A 75 -14.19 -29.80 6.80
C GLY A 75 -15.31 -30.75 6.37
N THR A 76 -15.80 -30.71 5.13
CA THR A 76 -16.55 -31.86 4.59
C THR A 76 -15.58 -32.94 4.11
N SER A 77 -15.14 -33.81 5.02
CA SER A 77 -14.64 -35.13 4.61
C SER A 77 -15.78 -35.85 3.90
N ALA A 78 -15.55 -36.31 2.67
CA ALA A 78 -16.50 -37.16 1.95
C ALA A 78 -16.93 -38.33 2.86
N PRO A 79 -18.23 -38.54 3.12
CA PRO A 79 -18.67 -39.82 3.67
C PRO A 79 -18.50 -40.88 2.57
N GLN A 80 -17.48 -41.70 2.79
CA GLN A 80 -17.30 -43.10 2.39
C GLN A 80 -18.05 -43.56 1.14
N LEU A 81 -17.25 -43.83 0.12
CA LEU A 81 -17.42 -44.86 -0.90
C LEU A 81 -18.45 -45.93 -0.45
N LEU A 82 -19.64 -45.92 -1.06
CA LEU A 82 -20.62 -46.99 -0.92
C LEU A 82 -19.96 -48.30 -1.36
N ILE A 83 -19.53 -49.10 -0.41
CA ILE A 83 -19.19 -50.50 -0.63
C ILE A 83 -20.53 -51.23 -0.84
N PRO A 84 -20.74 -51.94 -1.96
CA PRO A 84 -21.89 -52.83 -2.08
C PRO A 84 -21.79 -53.89 -0.99
N GLN A 85 -22.80 -53.99 -0.13
CA GLN A 85 -22.98 -55.18 0.70
C GLN A 85 -23.67 -56.22 -0.18
N ASP A 86 -22.89 -57.19 -0.65
CA ASP A 86 -23.39 -58.47 -1.15
C ASP A 86 -23.99 -59.25 0.04
N GLU A 87 -25.27 -59.59 -0.03
CA GLU A 87 -25.84 -60.90 0.35
C GLU A 87 -27.08 -61.20 -0.50
#